data_AF-A0A2V6XAT5-F1
#
_entry.id   AF-A0A2V6XAT5-F1
#
_cell.length_a   1.000
_cell.length_b   1.000
_cell.length_c   1.000
_cell.angle_alpha   90.00
_cell.angle_beta   90.00
_cell.angle_gamma   90.00
#
_symmetry.space_group_name_H-M   'P 1'
#
loop_
_entity.id
_entity.type
_entity.pdbx_description
1 polymer ?
#
loop_
_entity_poly.entity_id
_entity_poly.type
_entity_poly.pdbx_seq_one_letter_code
_entity_poly.pdbx_strand_id
1 'polypeptide(L)' 'MHVSTYHTSKSVVDETAHLFLADGLDNTETTPDETEFIDVRAFPFDTVLRMVLDGDIVDSMTIVAVLLAARRRENSRG' A
#
# COMPACT_ATOMS: atom_id res chain seq x y z
N MET A 1 -7.39 4.34 9.02
CA MET A 1 -7.54 5.72 8.51
C MET A 1 -7.66 5.73 6.99
N HIS A 2 -8.62 6.45 6.39
CA HIS A 2 -8.74 6.56 4.92
C HIS A 2 -7.57 7.36 4.32
N VAL A 3 -7.02 6.87 3.20
CA VAL A 3 -5.87 7.46 2.51
C VAL A 3 -6.28 8.13 1.20
N SER A 4 -6.92 7.36 0.32
CA SER A 4 -7.31 7.82 -1.00
C SER A 4 -8.42 6.93 -1.56
N THR A 5 -9.17 7.47 -2.51
CA THR A 5 -10.07 6.72 -3.38
C THR A 5 -9.74 7.11 -4.81
N TYR A 6 -9.46 6.14 -5.68
CA TYR A 6 -9.13 6.43 -7.08
C TYR A 6 -9.54 5.29 -8.02
N HIS A 7 -9.66 5.59 -9.31
CA HIS A 7 -9.91 4.60 -10.36
C HIS A 7 -8.59 3.99 -10.82
N THR A 8 -8.46 2.67 -10.73
CA THR A 8 -7.22 1.93 -11.05
C THR A 8 -6.88 2.00 -12.54
N SER A 9 -7.91 1.99 -13.40
CA SER A 9 -7.77 2.31 -14.82
C SER A 9 -9.07 2.91 -15.38
N LYS A 10 -9.12 4.24 -15.36
CA LYS A 10 -10.28 5.07 -15.75
C LYS A 10 -10.80 4.81 -17.18
N SER A 11 -10.01 4.20 -18.05
CA SER A 11 -10.35 3.96 -19.46
C SER A 11 -10.67 2.51 -19.79
N VAL A 12 -10.46 1.57 -18.87
CA VAL A 12 -10.56 0.13 -19.17
C VAL A 12 -11.51 -0.59 -18.22
N VAL A 13 -11.51 -0.23 -16.93
CA VAL A 13 -12.31 -0.89 -15.90
C VAL A 13 -13.10 0.13 -15.09
N ASP A 14 -14.20 -0.33 -14.49
CA ASP A 14 -15.01 0.47 -13.55
C ASP A 14 -14.58 0.25 -12.09
N GLU A 15 -13.36 -0.26 -11.90
CA GLU A 15 -12.82 -0.53 -10.57
C GLU A 15 -12.47 0.77 -9.84
N THR A 16 -12.82 0.81 -8.56
CA THR A 16 -12.48 1.89 -7.64
C THR A 16 -11.72 1.32 -6.45
N ALA A 17 -10.46 1.74 -6.29
CA ALA A 17 -9.63 1.35 -5.17
C ALA A 17 -9.83 2.32 -4.00
N HIS A 18 -10.02 1.76 -2.81
CA HIS A 18 -10.09 2.49 -1.55
C HIS A 18 -8.89 2.10 -0.68
N LEU A 19 -8.01 3.06 -0.42
CA LEU A 19 -6.76 2.82 0.31
C LEU A 19 -6.90 3.26 1.77
N PHE A 20 -6.40 2.41 2.68
CA PHE A 20 -6.43 2.65 4.12
C PHE A 20 -5.04 2.43 4.73
N LEU A 21 -4.73 3.21 5.78
CA LEU A 21 -3.57 2.99 6.63
C LEU A 21 -4.05 2.31 7.92
N ALA A 22 -3.38 1.22 8.28
CA ALA A 22 -3.57 0.52 9.53
C ALA A 22 -2.38 0.78 10.47
N ASP A 23 -2.68 0.92 11.75
CA ASP A 23 -1.73 1.13 12.85
C ASP A 23 -2.18 0.28 14.05
N GLY A 24 -1.35 0.19 15.10
CA GLY A 24 -1.67 -0.60 16.29
C GLY A 24 -1.90 -2.09 15.99
N LEU A 25 -1.12 -2.65 15.06
CA LEU A 25 -1.31 -4.01 14.58
C LEU A 25 -0.84 -5.06 15.60
N ASP A 26 -1.67 -6.07 15.82
CA ASP A 26 -1.30 -7.31 16.49
C ASP A 26 -1.02 -8.40 15.45
N ASN A 27 0.01 -9.22 15.69
CA ASN A 27 0.29 -10.36 14.83
C ASN A 27 -0.70 -11.48 15.13
N THR A 28 -1.39 -11.96 14.09
CA THR A 28 -2.34 -13.05 14.19
C THR A 28 -2.04 -14.11 13.13
N GLU A 29 -2.32 -15.37 13.45
CA GLU A 29 -2.31 -16.42 12.44
C GLU A 29 -3.49 -16.19 11.48
N THR A 30 -3.20 -16.16 10.19
CA THR A 30 -4.21 -16.04 9.13
C THR A 30 -4.15 -17.29 8.27
N THR A 31 -5.28 -17.96 8.10
CA THR A 31 -5.41 -19.07 7.15
C THR A 31 -5.61 -18.48 5.75
N PRO A 32 -4.69 -18.73 4.79
CA PRO A 32 -4.85 -18.27 3.41
C PRO A 32 -6.02 -18.97 2.71
N ASP A 33 -6.60 -18.33 1.69
CA ASP A 33 -7.51 -18.99 0.75
C ASP A 33 -6.76 -20.06 -0.06
N GLU A 34 -7.41 -21.18 -0.40
CA GLU A 34 -6.80 -22.28 -1.16
C GLU A 34 -6.28 -21.87 -2.54
N THR A 35 -6.83 -20.79 -3.11
CA THR A 35 -6.47 -20.27 -4.44
C THR A 35 -5.41 -19.18 -4.39
N GLU A 36 -5.01 -18.73 -3.20
CA GLU A 36 -4.14 -17.58 -3.02
C GLU A 36 -2.76 -17.99 -2.48
N PHE A 37 -1.70 -17.63 -3.21
CA PHE A 37 -0.32 -17.90 -2.80
C PHE A 37 0.38 -16.58 -2.43
N ILE A 38 0.47 -16.28 -1.14
CA ILE A 38 1.07 -15.04 -0.62
C ILE A 38 2.31 -15.35 0.21
N ASP A 39 3.41 -14.62 -0.04
CA ASP A 39 4.57 -14.54 0.85
C ASP A 39 4.53 -13.21 1.62
N VAL A 40 4.41 -13.28 2.94
CA VAL A 40 4.29 -12.10 3.81
C VAL A 40 5.67 -11.70 4.31
N ARG A 41 6.08 -10.46 4.00
CA ARG A 41 7.35 -9.90 4.46
C ARG A 41 7.18 -8.48 5.00
N ALA A 42 7.85 -8.23 6.13
CA ALA A 42 7.97 -6.89 6.68
C ALA A 42 9.24 -6.21 6.15
N PHE A 43 9.11 -4.94 5.75
CA PHE A 43 10.21 -4.12 5.27
C PHE A 43 10.26 -2.79 6.05
N PRO A 44 11.45 -2.19 6.25
CA PRO A 44 11.54 -0.81 6.66
C PRO A 44 10.80 0.09 5.65
N PHE A 45 9.99 1.03 6.13
CA PHE A 45 9.19 1.88 5.25
C PHE A 45 10.04 2.60 4.20
N ASP A 46 11.20 3.13 4.59
CA ASP A 46 12.05 3.91 3.70
C ASP A 46 12.68 3.04 2.59
N THR A 47 12.80 1.72 2.82
CA THR A 47 13.17 0.73 1.79
C THR A 47 12.05 0.57 0.78
N VAL A 48 10.80 0.41 1.22
CA VAL A 48 9.63 0.29 0.31
C VAL A 48 9.44 1.58 -0.49
N LEU A 49 9.60 2.75 0.15
CA LEU A 49 9.55 4.02 -0.54
C LEU A 49 10.62 4.11 -1.63
N ARG A 50 11.85 3.64 -1.35
CA ARG A 50 12.91 3.56 -2.36
C ARG A 50 12.50 2.66 -3.53
N MET A 51 12.00 1.46 -3.26
CA MET A 51 11.55 0.51 -4.29
C MET A 51 10.44 1.11 -5.18
N VAL A 52 9.52 1.89 -4.62
CA VAL A 52 8.51 2.64 -5.40
C VAL A 52 9.15 3.71 -6.29
N LEU A 53 10.09 4.49 -5.76
CA LEU A 53 10.75 5.57 -6.49
C LEU A 53 11.69 5.06 -7.58
N ASP A 54 12.32 3.91 -7.36
CA ASP A 54 13.25 3.28 -8.29
C ASP A 54 12.52 2.43 -9.36
N GLY A 55 11.22 2.20 -9.19
CA GLY A 55 10.38 1.45 -10.13
C GLY A 55 10.41 -0.07 -9.95
N ASP A 56 10.97 -0.57 -8.85
CA ASP A 56 10.91 -1.99 -8.49
C ASP A 56 9.48 -2.42 -8.10
N ILE A 57 8.70 -1.50 -7.53
CA ILE A 57 7.27 -1.66 -7.28
C ILE A 57 6.49 -0.86 -8.31
N VAL A 58 5.75 -1.56 -9.15
CA VAL A 58 4.98 -0.97 -10.27
C VAL A 58 3.47 -1.05 -10.09
N ASP A 59 2.98 -1.73 -9.05
CA ASP A 59 1.55 -1.78 -8.73
C ASP A 59 1.03 -0.41 -8.31
N SER A 60 -0.03 0.06 -8.97
CA SER A 60 -0.55 1.43 -8.78
C SER A 60 -1.09 1.67 -7.37
N MET A 61 -1.77 0.68 -6.77
CA MET A 61 -2.35 0.83 -5.43
C MET A 61 -1.25 0.96 -4.39
N THR A 62 -0.20 0.14 -4.52
CA THR A 62 0.98 0.18 -3.68
C THR A 62 1.73 1.51 -3.82
N ILE A 63 1.99 1.96 -5.06
CA ILE A 63 2.65 3.24 -5.33
C ILE A 63 1.88 4.40 -4.65
N VAL A 64 0.57 4.50 -4.89
CA VAL A 64 -0.26 5.58 -4.35
C VAL A 64 -0.29 5.53 -2.81
N ALA A 65 -0.45 4.34 -2.22
CA ALA A 65 -0.48 4.17 -0.77
C ALA A 65 0.83 4.61 -0.11
N VAL A 66 1.97 4.15 -0.63
CA VAL A 66 3.29 4.43 -0.07
C VAL A 66 3.64 5.92 -0.20
N LEU A 67 3.41 6.55 -1.35
CA LEU A 67 3.72 7.96 -1.53
C LEU A 67 2.86 8.87 -0.63
N LEU A 68 1.56 8.58 -0.50
CA LEU A 68 0.68 9.35 0.39
C LEU A 68 1.02 9.12 1.88
N ALA A 69 1.39 7.89 2.26
CA ALA A 69 1.87 7.61 3.60
C ALA A 69 3.19 8.35 3.91
N ALA A 70 4.13 8.41 2.96
CA ALA A 70 5.38 9.15 3.11
C ALA A 70 5.11 10.64 3.34
N ARG A 71 4.25 11.25 2.52
CA ARG A 71 3.86 12.66 2.65
C ARG A 71 3.25 12.98 4.01
N ARG A 72 2.45 12.06 4.57
CA ARG A 72 1.88 12.21 5.91
C ARG A 72 2.94 12.13 7.01
N ARG A 73 3.88 11.18 6.92
CA ARG A 73 4.98 11.04 7.89
C ARG A 73 5.86 12.29 7.96
N GLU A 74 6.05 12.99 6.84
CA GLU A 74 6.76 14.27 6.80
C GLU A 74 6.00 15.36 7.56
N ASN A 75 4.68 15.48 7.33
CA ASN A 75 3.85 16.48 7.98
C ASN A 75 3.70 16.28 9.49
N SER A 76 3.88 15.05 10.00
CA SER A 76 3.87 14.77 11.45
C SER A 76 5.21 15.05 12.14
N ARG A 77 6.27 15.37 11.39
CA ARG A 77 7.61 15.67 11.93
C ARG A 77 7.94 17.17 11.96
N GLY A 78 7.05 18.03 11.46
CA GLY A 78 7.10 19.49 11.60
C GLY A 78 6.11 19.96 12.66
#